data_AF-A0A4S3K621-F1
#
_entry.id   AF-A0A4S3K621-F1
#
_cell.length_a   1.000
_cell.length_b   1.000
_cell.length_c   1.000
_cell.angle_alpha   90.00
_cell.angle_beta   90.00
_cell.angle_gamma   90.00
#
_symmetry.space_group_name_H-M   'P 1'
#
loop_
_entity.id
_entity.type
_entity.pdbx_description
1 polymer ?
#
loop_
_entity_poly.entity_id
_entity_poly.type
_entity_poly.pdbx_seq_one_letter_code
_entity_poly.pdbx_strand_id
1 'polypeptide(L)'
;MSHETIYTAVYLVPRGELRKELIGCLRQGRSTRKPRTRGTDRRGQIPDMQSIHVRPPEVADRLIPGHWEGDLIKGAGNRSSVGTLVERTSGFVVLAKMSSASAADALESFGKALKGIPEALRKTLTYDQGK
;
A
#
# COMPACT_ATOMS: atom_id res chain seq x y z
N MET A 1 6.63 13.34 -2.88
CA MET A 1 7.32 13.56 -1.59
C MET A 1 7.24 12.30 -0.75
N SER A 2 8.32 11.89 -0.08
CA SER A 2 8.33 10.70 0.78
C SER A 2 8.32 11.07 2.26
N HIS A 3 7.87 10.15 3.12
CA HIS A 3 7.96 10.30 4.58
C HIS A 3 9.42 10.48 5.05
N GLU A 4 10.36 9.85 4.35
CA GLU A 4 11.80 9.95 4.60
C GLU A 4 12.29 11.40 4.43
N THR A 5 11.83 12.08 3.38
CA THR A 5 12.16 13.48 3.09
C THR A 5 11.71 14.40 4.22
N ILE A 6 10.50 14.19 4.76
CA ILE A 6 9.95 14.98 5.88
C ILE A 6 10.79 14.76 7.15
N TYR A 7 11.06 13.49 7.51
CA TYR A 7 11.89 13.21 8.69
C TYR A 7 13.30 13.77 8.52
N THR A 8 13.90 13.67 7.34
CA THR A 8 15.22 14.23 7.06
C THR A 8 15.23 15.73 7.27
N ALA A 9 14.23 16.44 6.74
CA ALA A 9 14.10 17.88 6.95
C ALA A 9 14.02 18.24 8.44
N VAL A 10 13.18 17.55 9.23
CA VAL A 10 13.04 17.80 10.68
C VAL A 10 14.36 17.59 11.44
N TYR A 11 15.12 16.54 11.11
CA TYR A 11 16.39 16.26 11.78
C TYR A 11 17.57 17.12 11.30
N LEU A 12 17.47 17.74 10.12
CA LEU A 12 18.46 18.69 9.58
C LEU A 12 18.33 20.11 10.14
N VAL A 13 17.20 20.46 10.78
CA VAL A 13 17.01 21.77 11.40
C VAL A 13 18.11 22.01 12.46
N PRO A 14 18.78 23.18 12.46
CA PRO A 14 19.76 23.55 13.48
C PRO A 14 19.18 23.50 14.90
N ARG A 15 20.06 23.37 15.91
CA ARG A 15 19.62 23.33 17.32
C ARG A 15 18.90 24.63 17.69
N GLY A 16 17.72 24.51 18.32
CA GLY A 16 16.90 25.64 18.75
C GLY A 16 15.49 25.21 19.16
N GLU A 17 14.66 26.16 19.61
CA GLU A 17 13.28 25.90 20.06
C GLU A 17 12.40 25.32 18.95
N LEU A 18 12.53 25.80 17.71
CA LEU A 18 11.80 25.26 16.56
C LEU A 18 12.07 23.76 16.34
N ARG A 19 13.31 23.32 16.54
CA ARG A 19 13.65 21.89 16.44
C ARG A 19 12.98 21.07 17.54
N LYS A 20 12.86 21.62 18.77
CA LYS A 20 12.19 20.93 19.88
C LYS A 20 10.69 20.78 19.62
N GLU A 21 10.04 21.84 19.15
CA GLU A 21 8.62 21.82 18.78
C GLU A 21 8.34 20.78 17.69
N LEU A 22 9.10 20.81 16.59
CA LEU A 22 8.94 19.88 15.48
C LEU A 22 9.18 18.42 15.90
N ILE A 23 10.13 18.17 16.80
CA ILE A 23 10.36 16.81 17.35
C ILE A 23 9.19 16.39 18.25
N GLY A 24 8.61 17.31 19.02
CA GLY A 24 7.42 17.07 19.83
C GLY A 24 6.20 16.64 19.01
N CYS A 25 6.11 17.11 17.76
CA CYS A 25 5.07 16.68 16.82
C CYS A 25 5.31 15.27 16.24
N LEU A 26 6.50 14.68 16.39
CA LEU A 26 6.77 13.33 15.89
C LEU A 26 6.16 12.28 16.83
N ARG A 27 5.49 11.28 16.26
CA ARG A 27 4.87 10.15 17.00
C ARG A 27 5.80 9.49 18.03
N GLN A 28 7.11 9.44 17.77
CA GLN A 28 8.08 8.84 18.68
C GLN A 28 8.90 9.86 19.48
N GLY A 29 8.79 11.16 19.20
CA GLY A 29 9.49 12.23 19.94
C GLY A 29 11.03 12.10 20.01
N ARG A 30 11.67 11.34 19.11
CA ARG A 30 13.10 11.05 19.24
C ARG A 30 13.94 12.29 18.94
N SER A 31 14.86 12.60 19.84
CA SER A 31 15.82 13.71 19.67
C SER A 31 16.85 13.44 18.57
N THR A 32 17.10 12.17 18.27
CA THR A 32 18.01 11.68 17.24
C THR A 32 17.31 10.71 16.31
N ARG A 33 17.62 10.81 15.01
CA ARG A 33 17.10 9.88 14.01
C ARG A 33 17.68 8.49 14.27
N LYS A 34 16.81 7.48 14.34
CA LYS A 34 17.26 6.08 14.34
C LYS A 34 17.89 5.76 12.97
N PRO A 35 19.13 5.25 12.90
CA PRO A 35 19.71 4.77 11.66
C PRO A 35 18.82 3.70 11.02
N ARG A 36 18.63 3.80 9.70
CA ARG A 36 17.86 2.84 8.90
C ARG A 36 18.69 1.63 8.46
N THR A 37 19.80 1.33 9.13
CA THR A 37 20.53 0.07 8.92
C THR A 37 19.66 -1.10 9.39
N ARG A 38 18.66 -1.43 8.59
CA ARG A 38 18.10 -2.76 8.52
C ARG A 38 19.16 -3.56 7.78
N GLY A 39 19.59 -4.67 8.36
CA GLY A 39 20.42 -5.63 7.65
C GLY A 39 19.81 -6.00 6.30
N THR A 40 20.59 -6.63 5.44
CA THR A 40 20.16 -7.09 4.12
C THR A 40 18.81 -7.80 4.22
N ASP A 41 17.82 -7.37 3.43
CA ASP A 41 16.48 -7.97 3.46
C ASP A 41 16.58 -9.45 3.06
N ARG A 42 16.35 -10.35 4.03
CA ARG A 42 16.47 -11.79 3.83
C ARG A 42 15.29 -12.39 3.08
N ARG A 43 14.26 -11.60 2.76
CA ARG A 43 13.01 -12.07 2.15
C ARG A 43 13.12 -12.31 0.63
N GLY A 44 14.28 -12.11 0.02
CA GLY A 44 14.51 -12.23 -1.43
C GLY A 44 13.85 -11.11 -2.25
N GLN A 45 13.90 -11.18 -3.58
CA GLN A 45 13.13 -10.29 -4.47
C GLN A 45 11.86 -11.00 -4.97
N ILE A 46 10.88 -10.26 -5.48
CA ILE A 46 9.73 -10.85 -6.18
C ILE A 46 10.19 -11.07 -7.64
N PRO A 47 10.15 -12.30 -8.17
CA PRO A 47 10.52 -12.55 -9.57
C PRO A 47 9.54 -11.84 -10.52
N ASP A 48 10.05 -11.37 -11.66
CA ASP A 48 9.26 -10.76 -12.74
C ASP A 48 8.35 -9.61 -12.31
N MET A 49 8.82 -8.81 -11.35
CA MET A 49 8.07 -7.72 -10.76
C MET A 49 7.76 -6.63 -11.79
N GLN A 50 6.48 -6.47 -12.14
CA GLN A 50 6.04 -5.40 -13.03
C GLN A 50 5.99 -4.06 -12.29
N SER A 51 6.65 -3.05 -12.87
CA SER A 51 6.64 -1.70 -12.32
C SER A 51 5.26 -1.05 -12.46
N ILE A 52 4.80 -0.33 -11.42
CA ILE A 52 3.55 0.45 -11.45
C ILE A 52 3.54 1.49 -12.58
N HIS A 53 4.71 1.91 -13.06
CA HIS A 53 4.86 2.85 -14.18
C HIS A 53 4.48 2.25 -15.54
N VAL A 54 4.35 0.92 -15.64
CA VAL A 54 3.95 0.21 -16.88
C VAL A 54 2.43 0.25 -17.08
N ARG A 55 1.66 0.69 -16.08
CA ARG A 55 0.19 0.73 -16.19
C ARG A 55 -0.25 1.66 -17.33
N PRO A 56 -1.40 1.36 -17.98
CA PRO A 56 -1.98 2.26 -18.96
C PRO A 56 -2.19 3.68 -18.38
N PRO A 57 -1.95 4.74 -19.15
CA PRO A 57 -2.08 6.12 -18.69
C PRO A 57 -3.50 6.44 -18.20
N GLU A 58 -4.52 5.83 -18.81
CA GLU A 58 -5.94 5.96 -18.41
C GLU A 58 -6.21 5.61 -16.93
N VAL A 59 -5.38 4.77 -16.30
CA VAL A 59 -5.50 4.41 -14.88
C VAL A 59 -5.14 5.59 -13.96
N ALA A 60 -4.27 6.49 -14.42
CA ALA A 60 -3.79 7.63 -13.64
C ALA A 60 -4.88 8.69 -13.48
N ASP A 61 -5.64 8.94 -14.54
CA ASP A 61 -6.63 10.02 -14.61
C ASP A 61 -7.93 9.67 -13.88
N ARG A 62 -8.19 8.38 -13.63
CA ARG A 62 -9.39 7.88 -12.92
C ARG A 62 -10.70 8.36 -13.56
N LEU A 63 -10.71 8.45 -14.89
CA LEU A 63 -11.88 8.91 -15.66
C LEU A 63 -12.73 7.75 -16.18
N ILE A 64 -12.14 6.55 -16.26
CA ILE A 64 -12.77 5.39 -16.88
C ILE A 64 -13.00 4.32 -15.80
N PRO A 65 -14.25 3.85 -15.62
CA PRO A 65 -14.52 2.83 -14.62
C PRO A 65 -13.94 1.47 -15.03
N GLY A 66 -13.62 0.68 -14.03
CA GLY A 66 -13.18 -0.71 -14.19
C GLY A 66 -11.68 -0.94 -14.00
N HIS A 67 -10.95 0.08 -13.55
CA HIS A 67 -9.61 -0.06 -13.02
C HIS A 67 -9.68 -0.22 -11.50
N TRP A 68 -9.11 -1.31 -10.97
CA TRP A 68 -9.21 -1.68 -9.57
C TRP A 68 -7.86 -1.57 -8.87
N GLU A 69 -7.90 -1.17 -7.61
CA GLU A 69 -6.78 -1.22 -6.69
C GLU A 69 -7.10 -2.23 -5.59
N GLY A 70 -6.25 -3.23 -5.44
CA GLY A 70 -6.37 -4.24 -4.40
C GLY A 70 -5.41 -3.95 -3.24
N ASP A 71 -5.90 -4.12 -2.02
CA ASP A 71 -5.09 -4.02 -0.80
C ASP A 71 -5.52 -5.13 0.20
N LEU A 72 -4.76 -5.29 1.27
CA LEU A 72 -4.98 -6.30 2.30
C LEU A 72 -5.09 -5.66 3.68
N ILE A 73 -6.20 -5.93 4.36
CA ILE A 73 -6.39 -5.57 5.76
C ILE A 73 -6.16 -6.81 6.63
N LYS A 74 -5.24 -6.70 7.58
CA LYS A 74 -5.02 -7.68 8.65
C LYS A 74 -5.81 -7.29 9.91
N GLY A 75 -6.55 -8.26 10.44
CA GLY A 75 -7.27 -8.10 11.70
C GLY A 75 -6.36 -8.21 12.94
N ALA A 76 -6.97 -8.01 14.11
CA ALA A 76 -6.26 -8.01 15.39
C ALA A 76 -5.44 -9.30 15.62
N GLY A 77 -4.16 -9.13 15.93
CA GLY A 77 -3.21 -10.23 16.14
C GLY A 77 -2.93 -11.05 14.87
N ASN A 78 -3.15 -10.49 13.68
CA ASN A 78 -3.00 -11.18 12.38
C ASN A 78 -3.90 -12.42 12.20
N ARG A 79 -4.96 -12.55 13.01
CA ARG A 79 -5.83 -13.74 13.07
C ARG A 79 -6.84 -13.83 11.92
N SER A 80 -7.09 -12.73 11.23
CA SER A 80 -7.99 -12.67 10.07
C SER A 80 -7.41 -11.76 9.00
N SER A 81 -7.86 -11.97 7.77
CA SER A 81 -7.46 -11.18 6.62
C SER A 81 -8.69 -10.88 5.74
N VAL A 82 -8.76 -9.67 5.24
CA VAL A 82 -9.78 -9.25 4.27
C VAL A 82 -9.04 -8.51 3.16
N GLY A 83 -9.26 -8.95 1.93
CA GLY A 83 -8.81 -8.22 0.76
C GLY A 83 -9.82 -7.13 0.42
N THR A 84 -9.34 -5.96 0.02
CA THR A 84 -10.18 -4.86 -0.46
C THR A 84 -9.92 -4.69 -1.95
N LEU A 85 -10.98 -4.50 -2.73
CA LEU A 85 -10.91 -4.14 -4.14
C LEU A 85 -11.65 -2.83 -4.32
N VAL A 86 -10.94 -1.78 -4.71
CA VAL A 86 -11.49 -0.43 -4.87
C VAL A 86 -11.46 -0.03 -6.34
N GLU A 87 -12.61 0.29 -6.90
CA GLU A 87 -12.72 0.82 -8.25
C GLU A 87 -12.25 2.28 -8.24
N ARG A 88 -11.26 2.62 -9.08
CA ARG A 88 -10.50 3.87 -8.96
C ARG A 88 -11.26 5.12 -9.34
N THR A 89 -12.32 5.01 -10.14
CA THR A 89 -13.11 6.14 -10.63
C THR A 89 -14.22 6.52 -9.65
N SER A 90 -15.02 5.55 -9.24
CA SER A 90 -16.19 5.71 -8.35
C SER A 90 -15.85 5.55 -6.86
N GLY A 91 -14.73 4.91 -6.53
CA GLY A 91 -14.41 4.50 -5.17
C GLY A 91 -15.24 3.32 -4.66
N PHE A 92 -15.96 2.61 -5.54
CA PHE A 92 -16.76 1.44 -5.16
C PHE A 92 -15.86 0.34 -4.57
N VAL A 93 -16.23 -0.13 -3.37
CA VAL A 93 -15.42 -1.09 -2.60
C VAL A 93 -16.08 -2.46 -2.58
N VAL A 94 -15.31 -3.49 -2.90
CA VAL A 94 -15.67 -4.89 -2.68
C VAL A 94 -14.74 -5.48 -1.63
N LEU A 95 -15.32 -6.13 -0.63
CA LEU A 95 -14.57 -6.85 0.40
C LEU A 95 -14.52 -8.34 0.06
N ALA A 96 -13.31 -8.88 -0.04
CA ALA A 96 -13.05 -10.28 -0.27
C ALA A 96 -12.61 -10.94 1.05
N LYS A 97 -13.45 -11.82 1.59
CA LYS A 97 -13.08 -12.61 2.77
C LYS A 97 -11.98 -13.60 2.37
N MET A 98 -10.89 -13.62 3.14
CA MET A 98 -9.73 -14.49 2.89
C MET A 98 -9.52 -15.47 4.05
N SER A 99 -9.13 -16.69 3.72
CA SER A 99 -8.73 -17.77 4.65
C SER A 99 -7.43 -17.42 5.37
N SER A 100 -6.45 -16.88 4.64
CA SER A 100 -5.20 -16.33 5.20
C SER A 100 -4.74 -15.13 4.35
N ALA A 101 -3.54 -14.59 4.59
CA ALA A 101 -2.96 -13.57 3.67
C ALA A 101 -1.90 -14.15 2.76
N SER A 102 -2.03 -15.42 2.40
CA SER A 102 -1.21 -15.98 1.34
C SER A 102 -1.59 -15.38 -0.01
N ALA A 103 -0.64 -15.35 -0.94
CA ALA A 103 -0.91 -14.91 -2.32
C ALA A 103 -1.95 -15.80 -3.02
N ALA A 104 -2.00 -17.10 -2.68
CA ALA A 104 -2.97 -18.04 -3.23
C ALA A 104 -4.40 -17.69 -2.77
N ASP A 105 -4.59 -17.43 -1.48
CA ASP A 105 -5.90 -17.03 -0.94
C ASP A 105 -6.33 -15.65 -1.47
N ALA A 106 -5.37 -14.74 -1.70
CA ALA A 106 -5.64 -13.44 -2.33
C ALA A 106 -6.16 -13.61 -3.76
N LEU A 107 -5.47 -14.42 -4.57
CA LEU A 107 -5.87 -14.72 -5.94
C LEU A 107 -7.26 -15.36 -6.01
N GLU A 108 -7.52 -16.37 -5.16
CA GLU A 108 -8.82 -17.05 -5.13
C GLU A 108 -9.95 -16.09 -4.73
N SER A 109 -9.77 -15.37 -3.62
CA SER A 109 -10.80 -14.49 -3.07
C SER A 109 -11.08 -13.28 -3.97
N PHE A 110 -10.06 -12.65 -4.56
CA PHE A 110 -10.23 -11.58 -5.53
C PHE A 110 -10.85 -12.07 -6.83
N GLY A 111 -10.41 -13.23 -7.34
CA GLY A 111 -11.01 -13.83 -8.52
C GLY A 111 -12.50 -14.12 -8.31
N LYS A 112 -12.88 -14.63 -7.14
CA LYS A 112 -14.28 -14.87 -6.77
C LYS A 112 -15.07 -13.56 -6.65
N ALA A 113 -14.50 -12.54 -6.02
CA ALA A 113 -15.15 -11.24 -5.87
C ALA A 113 -15.38 -10.55 -7.23
N LEU A 114 -14.36 -10.53 -8.09
CA LEU A 114 -14.43 -9.90 -9.42
C LEU A 114 -15.38 -10.63 -10.38
N LYS A 115 -15.61 -11.95 -10.22
CA LYS A 115 -16.63 -12.67 -11.00
C LYS A 115 -18.04 -12.11 -10.82
N GLY A 116 -18.35 -11.49 -9.68
CA GLY A 116 -19.63 -10.80 -9.45
C GLY A 116 -19.76 -9.44 -10.14
N ILE A 117 -18.68 -8.92 -10.72
CA ILE A 117 -18.65 -7.63 -11.41
C ILE A 117 -18.88 -7.85 -12.92
N PRO A 118 -19.63 -6.99 -13.62
CA PRO A 118 -19.75 -7.06 -15.08
C PRO A 118 -18.38 -7.06 -15.77
N GLU A 119 -18.21 -7.87 -16.81
CA GLU A 119 -16.92 -8.04 -17.51
C GLU A 119 -16.36 -6.71 -18.06
N ALA A 120 -17.24 -5.85 -18.57
CA ALA A 120 -16.87 -4.51 -19.05
C ALA A 120 -16.19 -3.63 -17.98
N LEU A 121 -16.39 -3.93 -16.70
CA LEU A 121 -15.81 -3.23 -15.56
C LEU A 121 -14.59 -3.94 -14.96
N ARG A 122 -14.03 -4.97 -15.60
CA ARG A 122 -12.85 -5.71 -15.09
C ARG A 122 -11.60 -5.45 -15.94
N LYS A 123 -11.21 -4.19 -16.12
CA LYS A 123 -10.13 -3.81 -17.04
C LYS A 123 -8.75 -4.15 -16.51
N THR A 124 -8.38 -3.60 -15.35
CA THR A 124 -7.05 -3.81 -14.76
C THR A 124 -7.15 -3.92 -13.25
N LEU A 125 -6.26 -4.70 -12.64
CA LEU A 125 -6.07 -4.75 -11.20
C LEU A 125 -4.62 -4.35 -10.88
N THR A 126 -4.44 -3.33 -10.05
CA THR A 126 -3.15 -3.04 -9.40
C THR A 126 -3.20 -3.60 -8.00
N TYR A 127 -2.21 -4.40 -7.62
CA TYR A 127 -2.09 -4.93 -6.26
C TYR A 127 -0.73 -4.56 -5.68
N ASP A 128 -0.68 -4.37 -4.36
CA ASP A 128 0.57 -4.07 -3.70
C ASP A 128 1.57 -5.23 -3.85
N GLN A 129 2.86 -4.91 -3.81
CA GLN A 129 3.93 -5.90 -3.88
C GLN A 129 4.30 -6.37 -2.45
N GLY A 130 3.30 -6.45 -1.58
CA GLY A 130 3.45 -6.98 -0.24
C GLY A 130 3.95 -8.43 -0.29
N LYS A 131 4.85 -8.77 0.64
CA LYS A 131 5.30 -10.14 0.89
C LYS A 131 4.67 -10.69 2.16
#